data_AF-A0ABC9T8F4-F1
#
_entry.id   AF-A0ABC9T8F4-F1
#
_cell.length_a   1.000
_cell.length_b   1.000
_cell.length_c   1.000
_cell.angle_alpha   90.00
_cell.angle_beta   90.00
_cell.angle_gamma   90.00
#
_symmetry.space_group_name_H-M   'P 1'
#
loop_
_entity.id
_entity.type
_entity.pdbx_description
1 polymer ?
#
loop_
_entity_poly.entity_id
_entity_poly.type
_entity_poly.pdbx_seq_one_letter_code
_entity_poly.pdbx_strand_id
1 'polypeptide(L)' 'MAIRETLALVGNPNSGKTTLFNALTGAKQHVGNWPGVTVERKSGRLKADNALEPV' A
#
# COMPACT_ATOMS: atom_id res chain seq x y z
N MET A 1 -19.69 -2.83 -12.58
CA MET A 1 -19.40 -1.92 -11.45
C MET A 1 -18.18 -2.49 -10.74
N ALA A 2 -17.03 -1.80 -10.75
CA ALA A 2 -15.81 -2.30 -10.11
C ALA A 2 -15.78 -1.85 -8.65
N ILE A 3 -15.68 -2.80 -7.72
CA ILE A 3 -15.54 -2.51 -6.30
C ILE A 3 -14.10 -2.05 -6.05
N ARG A 4 -13.93 -0.86 -5.47
CA ARG A 4 -12.62 -0.34 -5.05
C ARG A 4 -12.51 -0.45 -3.54
N GLU A 5 -11.77 -1.46 -3.09
CA GLU A 5 -11.46 -1.64 -1.68
C GLU A 5 -10.22 -0.82 -1.27
N THR A 6 -10.27 -0.22 -0.08
CA THR A 6 -9.13 0.48 0.52
C THR A 6 -8.65 -0.30 1.74
N LEU A 7 -7.40 -0.74 1.70
CA LEU A 7 -6.79 -1.50 2.79
C LEU A 7 -5.77 -0.64 3.54
N ALA A 8 -5.77 -0.74 4.87
CA ALA A 8 -4.79 -0.09 5.73
C ALA A 8 -3.76 -1.11 6.25
N LEU A 9 -2.49 -0.74 6.24
CA LEU A 9 -1.40 -1.57 6.79
C LEU A 9 -0.95 -1.00 8.15
N VAL A 10 -1.13 -1.76 9.22
CA VAL A 10 -0.85 -1.34 10.60
C VAL A 10 0.01 -2.40 11.31
N GLY A 11 0.84 -1.98 12.27
CA GLY A 11 1.68 -2.87 13.07
C GLY A 11 2.89 -2.18 13.71
N ASN A 12 3.56 -2.89 14.61
CA ASN A 12 4.63 -2.38 15.46
C ASN A 12 5.83 -1.82 14.66
N PRO A 13 6.60 -0.86 15.21
CA PRO A 13 7.86 -0.44 14.60
C PRO A 13 8.74 -1.65 14.22
N ASN A 14 9.39 -1.57 13.05
CA ASN A 14 10.29 -2.62 12.53
C ASN A 14 9.66 -3.99 12.19
N SER A 15 8.31 -4.10 12.17
CA SER A 15 7.62 -5.36 11.81
C SER A 15 7.56 -5.68 10.30
N GLY A 16 8.34 -4.99 9.45
CA GLY A 16 8.36 -5.25 8.01
C GLY A 16 7.23 -4.62 7.18
N LYS A 17 6.41 -3.72 7.75
CA LYS A 17 5.30 -3.04 7.03
C LYS A 17 5.74 -2.37 5.74
N THR A 18 6.84 -1.61 5.77
CA THR A 18 7.35 -0.91 4.59
C THR A 18 7.77 -1.90 3.49
N THR A 19 8.35 -3.03 3.88
CA THR A 19 8.72 -4.12 2.95
C THR A 19 7.48 -4.71 2.28
N LEU A 20 6.45 -5.04 3.06
CA LEU A 20 5.20 -5.58 2.53
C LEU A 20 4.48 -4.56 1.62
N PHE A 21 4.39 -3.30 2.05
CA PHE A 21 3.80 -2.23 1.24
C PHE A 21 4.49 -2.10 -0.12
N ASN A 22 5.83 -2.01 -0.13
CA ASN A 22 6.61 -1.91 -1.37
C ASN A 22 6.43 -3.13 -2.27
N ALA A 23 6.35 -4.35 -1.71
CA ALA A 23 6.10 -5.57 -2.48
C ALA A 23 4.71 -5.55 -3.15
N LEU A 24 3.70 -5.03 -2.45
CA LEU A 24 2.33 -4.96 -2.92
C LEU A 24 2.09 -3.82 -3.92
N THR A 25 2.76 -2.67 -3.80
CA THR A 25 2.51 -1.49 -4.65
C THR A 25 3.56 -1.28 -5.74
N GLY A 26 4.74 -1.88 -5.60
CA GLY A 26 5.88 -1.63 -6.49
C GLY A 26 6.27 -0.14 -6.54
N ALA A 27 6.72 0.32 -7.71
CA ALA A 27 7.18 1.70 -7.90
C ALA A 27 6.07 2.77 -7.92
N LYS A 28 4.79 2.39 -8.04
CA LYS A 28 3.65 3.33 -8.17
C LYS A 28 3.05 3.67 -6.80
N GLN A 29 3.85 4.33 -5.97
CA GLN A 29 3.45 4.79 -4.64
C GLN A 29 3.58 6.31 -4.51
N HIS A 30 2.71 6.91 -3.71
CA HIS A 30 2.74 8.31 -3.34
C HIS A 30 3.16 8.45 -1.88
N VAL A 31 4.13 9.32 -1.63
CA VAL A 31 4.63 9.67 -0.29
C VAL A 31 4.30 11.13 -0.04
N GLY A 32 3.65 11.41 1.08
CA GLY A 32 3.37 12.75 1.55
C GLY A 32 3.34 12.80 3.08
N ASN A 33 2.82 13.88 3.64
CA ASN A 33 2.60 14.00 5.08
C ASN A 33 1.11 13.94 5.41
N TRP A 34 0.78 13.50 6.62
CA TRP A 34 -0.58 13.63 7.14
C TRP A 34 -0.95 15.11 7.35
N PRO A 35 -2.21 15.50 7.16
CA PRO A 35 -2.64 16.90 7.33
C PRO A 35 -2.29 17.42 8.73
N GLY A 36 -1.59 18.55 8.79
CA GLY A 36 -1.27 19.24 10.06
C GLY A 36 -0.16 18.61 10.90
N VAL A 37 0.53 17.55 10.43
CA VAL A 37 1.66 16.92 11.14
C VAL A 37 2.79 16.55 10.19
N THR A 38 3.99 16.31 10.73
CA THR A 38 5.18 15.89 9.96
C THR A 38 5.27 14.37 9.78
N VAL A 39 4.22 13.63 10.15
CA VAL A 39 4.20 12.17 10.04
C VAL A 39 4.02 11.79 8.57
N GLU A 40 4.91 10.92 8.08
CA GLU A 40 4.86 10.40 6.72
C GLU A 40 3.60 9.56 6.47
N ARG A 41 3.01 9.73 5.29
CA ARG A 41 1.88 8.95 4.77
C ARG A 41 2.29 8.33 3.43
N LYS A 42 2.31 7.00 3.36
CA LYS A 42 2.46 6.26 2.10
C LYS A 42 1.12 5.71 1.64
N SER A 43 0.82 5.89 0.36
CA SER A 43 -0.38 5.34 -0.27
C SER A 43 -0.03 4.84 -1.67
N GLY A 44 -0.67 3.76 -2.11
CA GLY A 44 -0.38 3.14 -3.39
C GLY A 44 -1.52 2.23 -3.79
N ARG A 45 -1.63 1.94 -5.08
CA ARG A 45 -2.55 0.90 -5.56
C ARG A 45 -1.81 -0.44 -5.51
N LEU A 46 -2.54 -1.49 -5.16
CA LEU A 46 -2.03 -2.84 -5.35
C LEU A 46 -1.61 -3.01 -6.81
N LYS A 47 -0.43 -3.58 -7.00
CA LYS A 47 0.00 -4.07 -8.30
C LYS A 47 -1.02 -5.13 -8.71
N ALA A 48 -1.76 -4.86 -9.76
CA ALA A 48 -2.61 -5.87 -10.38
C ALA A 48 -1.66 -6.87 -11.06
N ASP A 49 -1.25 -7.90 -10.32
CA ASP A 49 -0.83 -9.13 -10.99
C ASP A 49 -2.11 -9.77 -11.53
N ASN A 50 -2.16 -10.01 -12.84
CA ASN A 50 -3.15 -10.88 -13.48
C ASN A 50 -3.05 -12.35 -12.98
N ALA A 51 -2.58 -12.60 -11.76
CA ALA A 51 -2.30 -13.92 -11.21
C ALA A 51 -3.50 -14.50 -10.44
N LEU A 52 -4.72 -14.15 -10.87
CA LEU A 52 -5.94 -14.90 -10.57
C LEU A 52 -6.60 -15.36 -11.88
N GLU A 53 -5.81 -15.74 -12.88
CA GLU A 53 -6.26 -16.70 -13.88
C GLU A 53 -6.33 -18.06 -13.15
N PRO A 54 -7.52 -18.62 -12.90
CA PRO A 54 -7.63 -19.94 -12.31
C PRO A 54 -7.12 -20.96 -13.33
N VAL A 55 -6.06 -21.69 -12.99
CA VAL A 55 -5.75 -22.98 -13.62
C VAL A 55 -6.76 -24.03 -13.19
#